data_AF-S4MQE7-F1
#
_entry.id   AF-S4MQE7-F1
#
_cell.length_a   1.000
_cell.length_b   1.000
_cell.length_c   1.000
_cell.angle_alpha   90.00
_cell.angle_beta   90.00
_cell.angle_gamma   90.00
#
_symmetry.space_group_name_H-M   'P 1'
#
loop_
_entity.id
_entity.type
_entity.pdbx_description
1 polymer ?
#
loop_
_entity_poly.entity_id
_entity_poly.type
_entity_poly.pdbx_seq_one_letter_code
_entity_poly.pdbx_strand_id
1 'polypeptide(L)' 'MIVTVRDDGPGIPEGRLAQAEGEGRLGVALSIRGRLRDLGGSAELISVPGQGTEVELKVPKDVTTVRGKAEQR' A
#
# COMPACT_ATOMS: atom_id res chain seq x y z
N MET A 1 -5.71 -5.86 -11.69
CA MET A 1 -6.16 -6.67 -10.55
C MET A 1 -6.25 -5.71 -9.40
N ILE A 2 -7.31 -5.84 -8.60
CA ILE A 2 -7.52 -4.98 -7.43
C ILE A 2 -7.50 -5.89 -6.20
N VAL A 3 -6.76 -5.47 -5.18
CA VAL A 3 -6.77 -6.06 -3.85
C VAL A 3 -7.10 -4.95 -2.87
N THR A 4 -8.14 -5.16 -2.05
CA THR A 4 -8.54 -4.21 -1.01
C THR A 4 -8.21 -4.80 0.36
N VAL A 5 -7.55 -4.02 1.21
CA VAL A 5 -7.28 -4.35 2.62
C VAL A 5 -8.06 -3.37 3.47
N ARG A 6 -8.80 -3.87 4.45
CA ARG A 6 -9.59 -3.08 5.40
C ARG A 6 -9.18 -3.46 6.82
N ASP A 7 -9.07 -2.45 7.68
CA ASP A 7 -8.97 -2.64 9.12
C ASP A 7 -9.95 -1.71 9.85
N ASP A 8 -10.38 -2.13 11.03
CA ASP A 8 -11.27 -1.37 11.93
C ASP A 8 -10.47 -0.64 13.03
N GLY A 9 -9.24 -0.21 12.71
CA GLY A 9 -8.35 0.48 13.64
C GLY A 9 -8.76 1.93 13.93
N PRO A 10 -7.90 2.70 14.62
CA PRO A 10 -8.19 4.11 14.95
C PRO A 10 -8.11 5.05 13.74
N GLY A 11 -7.75 4.56 12.55
CA GLY A 11 -7.46 5.39 11.38
C GLY A 11 -6.12 6.13 11.48
N ILE A 12 -5.78 6.81 10.40
CA ILE A 12 -4.54 7.54 10.19
C ILE A 12 -4.90 9.03 10.07
N PRO A 13 -4.39 9.89 10.97
CA PRO A 13 -4.64 11.32 10.86
C PRO A 13 -4.12 11.91 9.55
N GLU A 14 -4.80 12.96 9.08
CA GLU A 14 -4.35 13.72 7.92
C GLU A 14 -2.90 14.21 8.11
N GLY A 15 -2.11 14.16 7.03
CA GLY A 15 -0.69 14.54 7.06
C GLY A 15 0.24 13.54 7.75
N ARG A 16 -0.26 12.59 8.56
CA ARG A 16 0.60 11.66 9.32
C ARG A 16 1.51 10.83 8.43
N LEU A 17 1.05 10.44 7.24
CA LEU A 17 1.85 9.67 6.28
C LEU A 17 2.99 10.50 5.69
N ALA A 18 2.74 11.76 5.34
CA ALA A 18 3.79 12.65 4.85
C ALA A 18 4.83 12.93 5.93
N GLN A 19 4.39 13.13 7.18
CA GLN A 19 5.29 13.24 8.33
C GLN A 19 6.11 11.96 8.52
N ALA A 20 5.49 10.77 8.41
CA ALA A 20 6.18 9.49 8.56
C ALA A 20 7.29 9.33 7.52
N GLU A 21 7.03 9.73 6.29
CA GLU A 21 8.02 9.74 5.22
C GLU A 21 9.19 10.67 5.53
N GLY A 22 8.90 11.89 6.01
CA GLY A 22 9.94 12.84 6.47
C GLY A 22 10.77 12.32 7.66
N GLU A 23 10.18 11.47 8.51
CA GLU A 23 10.87 10.77 9.61
C GLU A 23 11.67 9.53 9.14
N GLY A 24 11.68 9.22 7.83
CA GLY A 24 12.34 8.03 7.29
C GLY A 24 11.57 6.72 7.50
N ARG A 25 10.28 6.78 7.86
CA ARG A 25 9.40 5.60 8.02
C ARG A 25 8.73 5.25 6.69
N LEU A 26 9.48 4.57 5.83
CA LEU A 26 9.16 4.39 4.40
C LEU A 26 8.19 3.25 4.07
N GLY A 27 7.40 2.78 5.04
CA GLY A 27 6.46 1.67 4.85
C GLY A 27 5.43 1.93 3.74
N VAL A 28 4.68 3.03 3.83
CA VAL A 28 3.68 3.36 2.81
C VAL A 28 4.33 3.94 1.55
N ALA A 29 5.28 4.86 1.70
CA ALA A 29 5.89 5.58 0.59
C ALA A 29 6.68 4.65 -0.36
N LEU A 30 7.57 3.81 0.16
CA LEU A 30 8.39 2.91 -0.65
C LEU A 30 7.83 1.49 -0.73
N SER A 31 7.54 0.88 0.43
CA SER A 31 7.16 -0.53 0.42
C SER A 31 5.78 -0.77 -0.23
N ILE A 32 4.85 0.17 -0.17
CA ILE A 32 3.55 0.00 -0.83
C ILE A 32 3.52 0.75 -2.16
N ARG A 33 3.55 2.09 -2.11
CA ARG A 33 3.37 2.93 -3.30
C ARG A 33 4.53 2.79 -4.29
N GLY A 34 5.77 2.74 -3.80
CA GLY A 34 6.96 2.53 -4.63
C GLY A 34 6.88 1.20 -5.40
N ARG A 35 6.74 0.08 -4.68
CA ARG A 35 6.64 -1.25 -5.31
C ARG A 35 5.50 -1.37 -6.31
N LEU A 36 4.34 -0.80 -6.01
CA LEU A 36 3.22 -0.83 -6.95
C LEU A 36 3.51 0.00 -8.20
N ARG A 37 4.14 1.16 -8.06
CA ARG A 37 4.59 1.98 -9.20
C ARG A 37 5.57 1.21 -10.08
N ASP A 38 6.52 0.48 -9.47
CA ASP A 38 7.48 -0.36 -10.22
C ASP A 38 6.78 -1.47 -11.01
N LEU A 39 5.63 -1.95 -10.52
CA LEU A 39 4.76 -2.91 -11.20
C LEU A 39 3.78 -2.27 -12.21
N GLY A 40 3.88 -0.96 -12.45
CA GLY A 40 2.92 -0.22 -13.30
C GLY A 40 1.52 -0.05 -12.67
N GLY A 41 1.44 -0.21 -11.35
CA GLY A 41 0.24 -0.12 -10.54
C GLY A 41 0.17 1.14 -9.66
N SER A 42 -0.82 1.17 -8.78
CA SER A 42 -1.06 2.26 -7.84
C SER A 42 -1.65 1.78 -6.52
N ALA A 43 -1.57 2.62 -5.49
CA ALA A 43 -2.25 2.41 -4.22
C ALA A 43 -2.98 3.67 -3.78
N GLU A 44 -4.25 3.52 -3.44
CA GLU A 44 -5.09 4.55 -2.84
C GLU A 44 -5.43 4.15 -1.41
N LEU A 45 -5.45 5.13 -0.50
CA LEU A 45 -5.61 4.87 0.92
C LEU A 45 -6.62 5.87 1.48
N ILE A 46 -7.70 5.34 2.04
CA ILE A 46 -8.75 6.13 2.69
C ILE A 46 -8.69 5.76 4.17
N SER A 47 -8.55 6.77 5.01
CA SER A 47 -8.50 6.56 6.44
C SER A 47 -9.25 7.68 7.13
N VAL A 48 -10.14 7.29 8.03
CA VAL A 48 -10.96 8.22 8.79
C VAL A 48 -10.71 7.94 10.26
N PRO A 49 -10.29 8.95 11.06
CA PRO A 49 -10.08 8.76 12.49
C PRO A 49 -11.30 8.12 13.16
N GLY A 50 -11.06 6.99 13.83
CA GLY A 50 -12.08 6.19 14.51
C GLY A 50 -12.92 5.25 13.64
N GLN A 51 -12.69 5.20 12.31
CA GLN A 51 -13.40 4.29 11.40
C GLN A 51 -12.47 3.34 10.64
N GLY A 52 -11.20 3.28 11.04
CA GLY A 52 -10.22 2.40 10.41
C GLY A 52 -9.61 2.94 9.12
N THR A 53 -9.05 2.02 8.35
CA THR A 53 -8.35 2.32 7.09
C THR A 53 -8.73 1.31 6.01
N GLU A 54 -8.91 1.82 4.81
CA GLU A 54 -9.03 1.04 3.60
C GLU A 54 -7.87 1.36 2.66
N VAL A 55 -7.25 0.31 2.12
CA VAL A 55 -6.20 0.41 1.13
C VAL A 55 -6.61 -0.34 -0.13
N GLU A 56 -6.69 0.35 -1.25
CA GLU A 56 -6.94 -0.23 -2.56
C GLU A 56 -5.63 -0.30 -3.35
N LEU A 57 -5.22 -1.51 -3.72
CA LEU A 57 -4.00 -1.79 -4.47
C LEU A 57 -4.36 -2.24 -5.88
N LYS A 58 -3.92 -1.49 -6.90
CA LYS A 58 -4.16 -1.76 -8.32
C LYS A 58 -2.86 -2.17 -8.99
N VAL A 59 -2.89 -3.27 -9.75
CA VAL A 59 -1.79 -3.67 -10.65
C VAL A 59 -2.33 -4.04 -12.03
N PRO A 60 -1.60 -3.86 -13.12
CA PRO A 60 -1.95 -4.43 -14.42
C PRO A 60 -2.13 -5.95 -14.31
N LYS A 61 -3.12 -6.52 -15.00
CA LYS A 61 -3.24 -7.98 -15.16
C LYS A 61 -2.54 -8.34 -16.46
N ASP A 62 -1.26 -8.70 -16.41
CA ASP A 62 -0.66 -9.49 -17.48
C ASP A 62 -0.96 -10.97 -17.23
N VAL A 63 -1.42 -11.69 -18.25
CA VAL A 63 -1.82 -13.11 -18.19
C VAL A 63 -0.60 -14.04 -17.95
N THR A 64 0.60 -13.46 -17.90
CA THR A 64 1.86 -14.19 -17.77
C THR A 64 2.82 -13.40 -16.89
N THR A 65 2.81 -13.63 -15.58
CA THR A 65 4.02 -13.37 -14.78
C THR A 65 4.15 -14.40 -13.67
N VAL A 66 5.29 -15.07 -13.71
CA VAL A 66 5.77 -16.13 -12.82
C VAL A 66 5.67 -15.66 -11.36
N ARG A 67 5.08 -16.50 -10.49
CA ARG A 67 5.11 -16.31 -9.04
C ARG A 67 6.53 -15.98 -8.60
N GLY A 68 6.74 -14.79 -8.05
CA GLY A 68 8.00 -14.44 -7.40
C GLY A 68 8.34 -15.51 -6.36
N LYS A 69 9.55 -16.08 -6.48
CA LYS A 69 10.12 -16.98 -5.47
C LYS A 69 10.19 -16.21 -4.15
N ALA A 70 9.21 -16.39 -3.29
CA ALA A 70 9.39 -16.17 -1.87
C ALA A 70 10.37 -17.25 -1.39
N GLU A 71 11.62 -16.81 -1.21
CA GLU A 71 12.56 -17.27 -0.19
C GLU A 71 12.85 -18.79 -0.15
N GLN A 72 13.90 -19.17 -0.88
CA GLN A 72 14.86 -20.12 -0.33
C GLN A 72 15.61 -19.39 0.79
N ARG A 73 15.19 -19.63 2.04
CA ARG A 73 16.05 -19.52 3.22
C ARG A 73 16.11 -20.89 3.87
#